data_AF-A0A955AWZ3-F1
#
_entry.id   AF-A0A955AWZ3-F1
#
_cell.length_a   1.000
_cell.length_b   1.000
_cell.length_c   1.000
_cell.angle_alpha   90.00
_cell.angle_beta   90.00
_cell.angle_gamma   90.00
#
_symmetry.space_group_name_H-M   'P 1'
#
loop_
_entity.id
_entity.type
_entity.pdbx_description
1 polymer ?
#
loop_
_entity_poly.entity_id
_entity_poly.type
_entity_poly.pdbx_seq_one_letter_code
_entity_poly.pdbx_strand_id
1 'polypeptide(L)'
;MTHDLLAKRQALLDRLQSLGNCLVAFSGGVDSAVVAKAAHLALGDQAIAVTATSPSLASGELDTAREVAARIGIRHEVIATDEFANA
;
A
#
# COMPACT_ATOMS: atom_id res chain seq x y z
N MET A 1 -19.06 -16.87 9.62
CA MET A 1 -18.21 -15.65 9.60
C MET A 1 -16.93 -15.86 8.78
N THR A 2 -16.16 -16.93 9.00
CA THR A 2 -14.90 -17.20 8.27
C THR A 2 -15.07 -17.38 6.75
N HIS A 3 -16.15 -18.02 6.30
CA HIS A 3 -16.44 -18.17 4.87
C HIS A 3 -16.60 -16.83 4.13
N ASP A 4 -17.21 -15.84 4.76
CA ASP A 4 -17.40 -14.50 4.17
C ASP A 4 -16.06 -13.75 4.03
N LEU A 5 -15.17 -13.87 5.02
CA LEU A 5 -13.84 -13.25 4.97
C LEU A 5 -12.97 -13.85 3.87
N LEU A 6 -13.00 -15.17 3.68
CA LEU A 6 -12.26 -15.81 2.59
C LEU A 6 -12.80 -15.39 1.21
N ALA A 7 -14.12 -15.27 1.06
CA ALA A 7 -14.73 -14.79 -0.18
C ALA A 7 -14.34 -13.33 -0.48
N LYS A 8 -14.39 -12.44 0.51
CA LYS A 8 -13.95 -11.03 0.38
C LYS A 8 -12.46 -10.93 0.03
N ARG A 9 -11.62 -11.74 0.67
CA ARG A 9 -10.19 -11.83 0.34
C ARG A 9 -9.98 -12.25 -1.10
N GLN A 10 -10.66 -13.30 -1.56
CA GLN A 10 -10.51 -13.76 -2.94
C GLN A 10 -10.98 -12.70 -3.94
N ALA A 11 -12.15 -12.09 -3.71
CA ALA A 11 -12.66 -11.01 -4.56
C ALA A 11 -11.71 -9.81 -4.66
N LEU A 12 -10.99 -9.47 -3.58
CA LEU A 12 -9.95 -8.44 -3.60
C LEU A 12 -8.76 -8.85 -4.46
N LEU A 13 -8.26 -10.08 -4.31
CA LEU A 13 -7.13 -10.58 -5.10
C LEU A 13 -7.47 -10.64 -6.60
N ASP A 14 -8.65 -11.14 -6.95
CA ASP A 14 -9.09 -11.24 -8.35
C ASP A 14 -9.22 -9.85 -9.00
N ARG A 15 -9.75 -8.87 -8.26
CA ARG A 15 -9.82 -7.48 -8.73
C ARG A 15 -8.43 -6.89 -8.97
N LEU A 16 -7.49 -7.11 -8.05
CA LEU A 16 -6.13 -6.60 -8.21
C LEU A 16 -5.42 -7.27 -9.39
N GLN A 17 -5.58 -8.59 -9.56
CA GLN A 17 -5.05 -9.32 -10.72
C GLN A 17 -5.57 -8.76 -12.05
N SER A 18 -6.85 -8.38 -12.12
CA SER A 18 -7.44 -7.82 -13.35
C SER A 18 -6.84 -6.47 -13.77
N LEU A 19 -6.14 -5.76 -12.89
CA LEU A 19 -5.47 -4.49 -13.22
C LEU A 19 -4.14 -4.69 -13.95
N GLY A 20 -3.51 -5.86 -13.83
CA GLY A 20 -2.20 -6.18 -14.41
C GLY A 20 -1.00 -5.54 -13.68
N ASN A 21 -1.11 -4.29 -13.26
CA ASN A 21 -0.17 -3.61 -12.35
C ASN A 21 -0.91 -2.58 -11.48
N CYS A 22 -0.32 -2.19 -10.35
CA CYS A 22 -0.87 -1.10 -9.55
C CYS A 22 0.14 -0.39 -8.65
N LEU A 23 -0.23 0.82 -8.26
CA LEU A 23 0.37 1.57 -7.17
C LEU A 23 -0.62 1.63 -6.02
N VAL A 24 -0.16 1.33 -4.80
CA VAL A 24 -0.94 1.46 -3.56
C VAL A 24 -0.46 2.70 -2.81
N ALA A 25 -1.35 3.68 -2.64
CA ALA A 25 -1.11 4.79 -1.72
C ALA A 25 -1.02 4.25 -0.29
N PHE A 26 0.11 4.47 0.37
CA PHE A 26 0.48 3.72 1.55
C PHE A 26 0.89 4.63 2.71
N SER A 27 0.10 4.62 3.78
CA SER A 27 0.32 5.42 4.98
C SER A 27 0.97 4.64 6.12
N GLY A 28 1.12 3.31 5.98
CA GLY A 28 1.56 2.43 7.06
C GLY A 28 0.45 1.96 8.00
N GLY A 29 -0.76 2.54 7.89
CA GLY A 29 -1.94 2.10 8.64
C GLY A 29 -2.50 0.76 8.17
N VAL A 30 -3.29 0.11 9.04
CA VAL A 30 -3.82 -1.26 8.82
C VAL A 30 -4.56 -1.43 7.49
N ASP A 31 -5.39 -0.46 7.09
CA ASP A 31 -6.17 -0.57 5.86
C ASP A 31 -5.26 -0.57 4.62
N SER A 32 -4.34 0.39 4.56
CA SER A 32 -3.37 0.47 3.47
C SER A 32 -2.42 -0.74 3.44
N ALA A 33 -2.09 -1.31 4.61
CA ALA A 33 -1.27 -2.51 4.72
C ALA A 33 -1.98 -3.77 4.20
N VAL A 34 -3.29 -3.90 4.46
CA VAL A 34 -4.10 -4.99 3.89
C VAL A 34 -4.10 -4.91 2.37
N VAL A 35 -4.32 -3.72 1.81
CA VAL A 35 -4.31 -3.52 0.35
C VAL A 35 -2.92 -3.76 -0.24
N ALA A 36 -1.86 -3.23 0.38
CA ALA A 36 -0.48 -3.46 -0.07
C ALA A 36 -0.10 -4.94 -0.06
N LYS A 37 -0.47 -5.68 1.01
CA LYS A 37 -0.23 -7.13 1.05
C LYS A 37 -1.02 -7.87 -0.01
N ALA A 38 -2.29 -7.52 -0.20
CA ALA A 38 -3.13 -8.13 -1.23
C ALA A 38 -2.56 -7.86 -2.63
N ALA A 39 -2.11 -6.64 -2.90
CA ALA A 39 -1.50 -6.26 -4.19
C ALA A 39 -0.23 -7.05 -4.45
N HIS A 40 0.67 -7.17 -3.46
CA HIS A 40 1.87 -7.99 -3.59
C HIS A 40 1.55 -9.49 -3.79
N LEU A 41 0.55 -10.03 -3.09
CA LEU A 41 0.12 -11.42 -3.29
C LEU A 41 -0.49 -11.66 -4.69
N ALA A 42 -1.19 -10.67 -5.23
CA ALA A 42 -1.87 -10.78 -6.52
C ALA A 42 -0.92 -10.56 -7.71
N LEU A 43 0.00 -9.61 -7.60
CA LEU A 43 0.74 -9.04 -8.72
C LEU A 43 2.27 -9.14 -8.57
N GLY A 44 2.79 -9.56 -7.40
CA GLY A 44 4.23 -9.64 -7.14
C GLY A 44 4.94 -8.30 -7.34
N ASP A 45 5.93 -8.28 -8.24
CA ASP A 45 6.74 -7.11 -8.56
C ASP A 45 6.00 -6.05 -9.41
N GLN A 46 4.81 -6.38 -9.93
CA GLN A 46 3.95 -5.43 -10.66
C GLN A 46 3.10 -4.56 -9.73
N ALA A 47 3.26 -4.71 -8.41
CA ALA A 47 2.67 -3.84 -7.41
C ALA A 47 3.75 -3.09 -6.63
N ILE A 48 3.54 -1.79 -6.44
CA ILE A 48 4.39 -0.96 -5.57
C ILE A 48 3.54 -0.25 -4.50
N ALA A 49 4.10 -0.08 -3.30
CA ALA A 49 3.54 0.79 -2.27
C ALA A 49 4.24 2.16 -2.35
N VAL A 50 3.49 3.25 -2.20
CA VAL A 50 4.03 4.60 -2.29
C VAL A 50 3.54 5.46 -1.14
N THR A 51 4.47 6.07 -0.41
CA THR A 51 4.18 7.05 0.65
C THR A 51 4.55 8.44 0.17
N ALA A 52 3.58 9.33 0.15
CA ALA A 52 3.82 10.76 -0.03
C ALA A 52 4.30 11.37 1.29
N THR A 53 5.38 12.16 1.26
CA THR A 53 5.88 12.87 2.43
C THR A 53 5.76 14.37 2.22
N SER A 54 5.11 15.05 3.16
CA SER A 54 5.10 16.51 3.26
C SER A 54 5.85 16.97 4.51
N PRO A 55 6.22 18.26 4.63
CA PRO A 55 6.82 18.79 5.85
C PRO A 55 5.96 18.59 7.11
N SER A 56 4.65 18.36 6.91
CA SER A 56 3.65 18.11 7.96
C SER A 56 3.64 16.65 8.45
N LEU A 57 4.21 15.71 7.70
CA LEU A 57 4.18 14.28 8.03
C LEU A 57 5.13 13.99 9.19
N ALA A 58 4.63 13.35 10.25
CA ALA A 58 5.46 12.97 11.38
C ALA A 58 6.46 11.88 10.96
N SER A 59 7.73 12.01 11.35
CA SER A 59 8.79 11.06 11.00
C SER A 59 8.45 9.60 11.39
N GLY A 60 7.76 9.41 12.51
CA GLY A 60 7.33 8.09 12.98
C GLY A 60 6.30 7.40 12.08
N GLU A 61 5.49 8.15 11.33
CA GLU A 61 4.52 7.57 10.39
C GLU A 61 5.24 7.00 9.15
N LEU A 62 6.25 7.70 8.65
CA LEU A 62 7.07 7.22 7.54
C LEU A 62 7.87 5.97 7.90
N ASP A 63 8.46 5.93 9.09
CA ASP A 63 9.22 4.78 9.56
C ASP A 63 8.31 3.55 9.73
N THR A 64 7.12 3.74 10.28
CA THR A 64 6.09 2.67 10.35
C THR A 64 5.74 2.14 8.95
N ALA A 65 5.53 3.03 7.97
CA ALA A 65 5.26 2.61 6.60
C ALA A 65 6.42 1.76 6.05
N ARG A 66 7.67 2.22 6.17
CA ARG A 66 8.85 1.47 5.69
C ARG A 66 8.93 0.07 6.30
N GLU A 67 8.76 -0.04 7.62
CA GLU A 67 8.80 -1.32 8.33
C GLU A 67 7.70 -2.28 7.85
N VAL A 68 6.47 -1.80 7.71
CA VAL A 68 5.35 -2.63 7.26
C VAL A 68 5.53 -3.06 5.81
N ALA A 69 5.99 -2.19 4.91
CA ALA A 69 6.26 -2.56 3.53
C ALA A 69 7.36 -3.63 3.43
N ALA A 70 8.44 -3.48 4.19
CA ALA A 70 9.51 -4.48 4.26
C ALA A 70 9.01 -5.84 4.75
N ARG A 71 8.14 -5.87 5.78
CA ARG A 71 7.50 -7.10 6.27
C ARG A 71 6.55 -7.73 5.24
N ILE A 72 5.89 -6.92 4.42
CA ILE A 72 5.03 -7.39 3.34
C ILE A 72 5.86 -8.03 2.21
N GLY A 73 7.05 -7.48 1.94
CA GLY A 73 7.90 -7.81 0.80
C GLY A 73 7.61 -6.98 -0.45
N ILE A 74 6.78 -5.93 -0.34
CA ILE A 74 6.43 -5.07 -1.47
C ILE A 74 7.49 -3.98 -1.66
N ARG A 75 7.82 -3.66 -2.92
CA ARG A 75 8.65 -2.50 -3.23
C ARG A 75 7.97 -1.23 -2.71
N HIS A 76 8.70 -0.45 -1.92
CA HIS A 76 8.21 0.80 -1.32
C HIS A 76 8.99 1.97 -1.87
N GLU A 77 8.27 2.97 -2.39
CA GLU A 77 8.84 4.24 -2.82
C GLU A 77 8.32 5.38 -1.95
N VAL A 78 9.18 6.35 -1.68
CA VAL A 78 8.84 7.54 -0.92
C VAL A 78 8.97 8.74 -1.85
N ILE A 79 7.87 9.48 -2.01
CA ILE A 79 7.82 10.64 -2.89
C ILE A 79 7.62 11.89 -2.05
N ALA A 80 8.53 12.86 -2.20
CA ALA A 80 8.36 14.17 -1.60
C ALA A 80 7.24 14.91 -2.34
N THR A 81 6.22 15.34 -1.61
CA THR A 81 5.13 16.18 -2.13
C THR A 81 5.19 17.54 -1.49
N ASP A 82 5.13 18.58 -2.31
CA ASP A 82 5.00 19.95 -1.84
C ASP A 82 3.51 20.29 -1.73
N GLU A 83 2.95 20.15 -0.53
CA GLU A 83 1.53 20.41 -0.23
C GLU A 83 1.09 21.84 -0.61
N PHE A 84 2.03 22.77 -0.77
CA PHE A 84 1.77 24.19 -1.05
C PHE A 84 2.08 24.63 -2.47
N ALA A 85 2.55 23.74 -3.36
CA ALA A 85 2.94 24.13 -4.72
C ALA A 85 1.77 24.54 -5.64
N ASN A 86 0.52 24.35 -5.20
CA ASN A 86 -0.70 24.71 -5.96
C ASN A 86 -1.58 25.75 -5.23
N ALA A 87 -1.03 26.53 -4.29
CA ALA A 87 -1.74 27.61 -3.61
C ALA A 87 -1.78 28.91 -4.44
#